data_AF-A0A453N4N5-F1
#
_entry.id   AF-A0A453N4N5-F1
#
_cell.length_a   1.000
_cell.length_b   1.000
_cell.length_c   1.000
_cell.angle_alpha   90.00
_cell.angle_beta   90.00
_cell.angle_gamma   90.00
#
_symmetry.space_group_name_H-M   'P 1'
#
loop_
_entity.id
_entity.type
_entity.pdbx_description
1 polymer ?
#
loop_
_entity_poly.entity_id
_entity_poly.type
_entity_poly.pdbx_seq_one_letter_code
_entity_poly.pdbx_strand_id
1 'polypeptide(L)'
;MCRQFAEVTELIDRLRQEMRPGERPPPPFVDADPENLTMNRLQELRAHLRHLQSEKDNRIKKMAELTSSLHASSSVLGMDPQEITTSLQEAGAGAGDISDGAIARLESEAERLREAKRGRMQRLQDLVVAMLELWSLMDTPPEEQSRFQGVACNVAASEDEITEPGALSATAIGEVEAEVARLEGLKGRRMKDLLARKRGELREI
;
A
#
# COMPACT_ATOMS: atom_id res chain seq x y z
N MET A 1 -42.85 -28.21 -0.73
CA MET A 1 -41.72 -28.03 -1.66
C MET A 1 -41.63 -26.60 -2.20
N CYS A 2 -42.69 -26.02 -2.78
CA CYS A 2 -42.64 -24.66 -3.36
C CYS A 2 -42.08 -23.57 -2.42
N ARG A 3 -42.44 -23.60 -1.13
CA ARG A 3 -41.91 -22.66 -0.13
C ARG A 3 -40.39 -22.71 0.02
N GLN A 4 -39.78 -23.91 0.05
CA GLN A 4 -38.32 -24.05 0.16
C GLN A 4 -37.58 -23.56 -1.09
N PHE A 5 -38.18 -23.72 -2.27
CA PHE A 5 -37.62 -23.18 -3.51
C PHE A 5 -37.66 -21.65 -3.54
N ALA A 6 -38.80 -21.06 -3.14
CA ALA A 6 -38.95 -19.61 -3.05
C ALA A 6 -37.92 -19.01 -2.07
N GLU A 7 -37.81 -19.60 -0.87
CA GLU A 7 -36.85 -19.15 0.15
C GLU A 7 -35.39 -19.20 -0.33
N VAL A 8 -34.97 -20.31 -0.97
CA VAL A 8 -33.58 -20.44 -1.47
C VAL A 8 -33.30 -19.49 -2.63
N THR A 9 -34.27 -19.29 -3.54
CA THR A 9 -34.10 -18.38 -4.67
C THR A 9 -34.02 -16.93 -4.21
N GLU A 10 -34.88 -16.53 -3.28
CA GLU A 10 -34.85 -15.19 -2.68
C GLU A 10 -33.52 -14.90 -1.96
N LEU A 11 -32.96 -15.90 -1.25
CA LEU A 11 -31.64 -15.78 -0.62
C LEU A 11 -30.52 -15.63 -1.66
N ILE A 12 -30.57 -16.39 -2.75
CA ILE A 12 -29.61 -16.28 -3.86
C ILE A 12 -29.66 -14.88 -4.48
N ASP A 13 -30.86 -14.37 -4.77
CA ASP A 13 -31.04 -13.06 -5.40
C ASP A 13 -30.59 -11.92 -4.48
N ARG A 14 -30.86 -12.02 -3.17
CA ARG A 14 -30.33 -11.07 -2.18
C ARG A 14 -28.80 -11.06 -2.15
N LEU A 15 -28.15 -12.22 -2.03
CA LEU A 15 -26.68 -12.29 -1.98
C LEU A 15 -26.04 -11.76 -3.26
N ARG A 16 -26.66 -12.00 -4.42
CA ARG A 16 -26.19 -11.44 -5.70
C ARG A 16 -26.30 -9.93 -5.74
N GLN A 17 -27.43 -9.37 -5.31
CA GLN A 17 -27.61 -7.91 -5.29
C GLN A 17 -26.64 -7.23 -4.31
N GLU A 18 -26.34 -7.86 -3.17
CA GLU A 18 -25.33 -7.37 -2.23
C GLU A 18 -23.91 -7.35 -2.84
N MET A 19 -23.54 -8.40 -3.58
CA MET A 19 -22.21 -8.52 -4.18
C MET A 19 -22.06 -7.78 -5.51
N ARG A 20 -23.16 -7.53 -6.23
CA ARG A 20 -23.16 -6.91 -7.57
C ARG A 20 -24.35 -5.98 -7.71
N PRO A 21 -24.33 -4.82 -7.04
CA PRO A 21 -25.41 -3.85 -7.13
C PRO A 21 -25.53 -3.35 -8.57
N GLY A 22 -26.70 -3.59 -9.19
CA GLY A 22 -27.02 -3.14 -10.54
C GLY A 22 -26.83 -4.17 -11.66
N GLU A 23 -26.32 -5.37 -11.39
CA GLU A 23 -26.44 -6.48 -12.36
C GLU A 23 -27.92 -6.85 -12.49
N ARG A 24 -28.41 -6.92 -13.73
CA ARG A 24 -29.79 -7.36 -13.99
C ARG A 24 -29.93 -8.76 -13.38
N PRO A 25 -30.86 -8.97 -12.43
CA PRO A 25 -31.04 -10.31 -11.88
C PRO A 25 -31.37 -11.24 -13.05
N PRO A 26 -30.73 -12.41 -13.14
CA PRO A 26 -31.16 -13.41 -14.10
C PRO A 26 -32.65 -13.71 -13.87
N PRO A 27 -33.36 -14.20 -14.90
CA PRO A 27 -34.75 -14.60 -14.72
C PRO A 27 -34.86 -15.52 -13.49
N PRO A 28 -35.91 -15.34 -12.66
CA PRO A 28 -36.05 -16.10 -11.43
C PRO A 28 -35.90 -17.59 -11.72
N PHE A 29 -35.11 -18.30 -10.91
CA PHE A 29 -34.88 -19.74 -11.07
C PHE A 29 -36.19 -20.56 -11.05
N VAL A 30 -37.26 -19.96 -10.55
CA VAL A 30 -38.61 -20.50 -10.50
C VAL A 30 -39.35 -20.06 -11.77
N ASP A 31 -39.16 -20.79 -12.87
CA ASP A 31 -40.28 -20.95 -13.79
C ASP A 31 -41.37 -21.69 -13.00
N ALA A 32 -42.61 -21.18 -13.04
CA ALA A 32 -43.78 -21.75 -12.38
C ALA A 32 -44.23 -23.10 -12.99
N ASP A 33 -43.28 -23.85 -13.56
CA ASP A 33 -43.51 -25.11 -14.25
C ASP A 33 -43.34 -26.26 -13.23
N PRO A 34 -44.40 -27.05 -12.96
CA PRO A 34 -44.35 -28.14 -11.99
C PRO A 34 -43.27 -29.20 -12.29
N GLU A 35 -42.79 -29.30 -13.53
CA GLU A 35 -41.70 -30.22 -13.92
C GLU A 35 -40.31 -29.78 -13.39
N ASN A 36 -40.12 -28.50 -13.06
CA ASN A 36 -38.86 -27.97 -12.53
C ASN A 36 -38.71 -28.13 -10.99
N LEU A 37 -39.78 -28.54 -10.29
CA LEU A 37 -39.80 -28.72 -8.83
C LEU A 37 -39.30 -30.11 -8.38
N THR A 38 -38.12 -30.51 -8.86
CA THR A 38 -37.50 -31.80 -8.49
C THR A 38 -36.55 -31.68 -7.31
N MET A 39 -36.36 -32.76 -6.55
CA MET A 39 -35.40 -32.79 -5.44
C MET A 39 -33.97 -32.48 -5.90
N ASN A 40 -33.59 -32.94 -7.10
CA ASN A 40 -32.29 -32.64 -7.71
C ASN A 40 -32.12 -31.12 -7.95
N ARG A 41 -33.15 -30.45 -8.48
CA ARG A 41 -33.11 -29.00 -8.70
C ARG A 41 -32.97 -28.22 -7.39
N LEU A 42 -33.64 -28.65 -6.32
CA LEU A 42 -33.48 -28.04 -5.00
C LEU A 42 -32.06 -28.22 -4.45
N GLN A 43 -31.43 -29.36 -4.69
CA GLN A 43 -30.04 -29.61 -4.32
C GLN A 43 -29.06 -28.73 -5.10
N GLU A 44 -29.28 -28.53 -6.40
CA GLU A 44 -28.51 -27.59 -7.23
C GLU A 44 -28.59 -26.17 -6.69
N LEU A 45 -29.80 -25.67 -6.40
CA LEU A 45 -30.00 -24.34 -5.83
C LEU A 45 -29.31 -24.20 -4.47
N ARG A 46 -29.37 -25.22 -3.61
CA ARG A 46 -28.64 -25.23 -2.33
C ARG A 46 -27.12 -25.26 -2.52
N ALA A 47 -26.62 -25.94 -3.54
CA ALA A 47 -25.19 -25.92 -3.88
C ALA A 47 -24.77 -24.53 -4.37
N HIS A 48 -25.58 -23.89 -5.22
CA HIS A 48 -25.36 -22.52 -5.68
C HIS A 48 -25.36 -21.53 -4.50
N LEU A 49 -26.34 -21.63 -3.60
CA LEU A 49 -26.39 -20.78 -2.40
C LEU A 49 -25.13 -20.90 -1.56
N ARG A 50 -24.65 -22.13 -1.30
CA ARG A 50 -23.38 -22.36 -0.58
C ARG A 50 -22.18 -21.76 -1.30
N HIS A 51 -22.16 -21.84 -2.62
CA HIS A 51 -21.11 -21.22 -3.42
C HIS A 51 -21.09 -19.69 -3.27
N LEU A 52 -22.25 -19.03 -3.40
CA LEU A 52 -22.36 -17.57 -3.22
C LEU A 52 -22.01 -17.12 -1.80
N GLN A 53 -22.39 -17.90 -0.79
CA GLN A 53 -21.98 -17.63 0.60
C GLN A 53 -20.45 -17.69 0.75
N SER A 54 -19.81 -18.72 0.19
CA SER A 54 -18.36 -18.82 0.18
C SER A 54 -17.69 -17.69 -0.60
N GLU A 55 -18.27 -17.26 -1.72
CA GLU A 55 -17.78 -16.11 -2.49
C GLU A 55 -17.84 -14.82 -1.67
N LYS A 56 -18.96 -14.57 -1.00
CA LYS A 56 -19.13 -13.43 -0.09
C LYS A 56 -18.08 -13.42 1.02
N ASP A 57 -17.87 -14.56 1.68
CA ASP A 57 -16.86 -14.70 2.73
C ASP A 57 -15.44 -14.41 2.20
N ASN A 58 -15.12 -14.88 1.00
CA ASN A 58 -13.84 -14.62 0.35
C ASN A 58 -13.67 -13.12 0.02
N ARG A 59 -14.73 -12.45 -0.48
CA ARG A 59 -14.71 -11.00 -0.75
C ARG A 59 -14.48 -10.20 0.52
N ILE A 60 -15.16 -10.55 1.61
CA ILE A 60 -14.98 -9.89 2.92
C ILE A 60 -13.53 -10.04 3.41
N LYS A 61 -12.96 -11.25 3.33
CA LYS A 61 -11.55 -11.49 3.70
C LYS A 61 -10.60 -10.65 2.85
N LYS A 62 -10.81 -10.64 1.53
CA LYS A 62 -9.99 -9.87 0.59
C LYS A 62 -10.02 -8.37 0.90
N MET A 63 -11.19 -7.81 1.20
CA MET A 63 -11.31 -6.41 1.60
C MET A 63 -10.57 -6.10 2.89
N ALA A 64 -10.65 -6.99 3.89
CA ALA A 64 -9.93 -6.83 5.15
C ALA A 64 -8.41 -6.87 4.95
N GLU A 65 -7.91 -7.77 4.10
CA GLU A 65 -6.50 -7.87 3.74
C GLU A 65 -6.00 -6.61 3.02
N LEU A 66 -6.75 -6.12 2.03
CA LEU A 66 -6.40 -4.91 1.29
C LEU A 66 -6.40 -3.68 2.20
N THR A 67 -7.40 -3.55 3.07
CA THR A 67 -7.50 -2.46 4.05
C THR A 67 -6.30 -2.48 5.01
N SER A 68 -5.92 -3.66 5.50
CA SER A 68 -4.76 -3.83 6.38
C SER A 68 -3.45 -3.46 5.66
N SER A 69 -3.29 -3.90 4.41
CA SER A 69 -2.10 -3.55 3.61
C SER A 69 -2.02 -2.06 3.29
N LEU A 70 -3.16 -1.42 3.05
CA LEU A 70 -3.25 0.02 2.80
C LEU A 70 -2.86 0.79 4.05
N HIS A 71 -3.39 0.40 5.21
CA HIS A 71 -3.02 1.01 6.49
C HIS A 71 -1.53 0.84 6.80
N ALA A 72 -0.96 -0.35 6.60
CA ALA A 72 0.46 -0.61 6.79
C ALA A 72 1.34 0.28 5.90
N SER A 73 1.00 0.37 4.61
CA SER A 73 1.75 1.21 3.64
C SER A 73 1.64 2.70 3.99
N SER A 74 0.44 3.15 4.35
CA SER A 74 0.18 4.55 4.72
C SER A 74 0.92 4.96 5.99
N SER A 75 1.00 4.05 6.97
CA SER A 75 1.76 4.26 8.22
C SER A 75 3.24 4.48 7.92
N VAL A 76 3.86 3.63 7.09
CA VAL A 76 5.27 3.76 6.69
C VAL A 76 5.52 5.06 5.90
N LEU A 77 4.58 5.44 5.03
CA LEU A 77 4.63 6.69 4.26
C LEU A 77 4.37 7.94 5.10
N GLY A 78 3.96 7.79 6.37
CA GLY A 78 3.65 8.90 7.28
C GLY A 78 2.44 9.72 6.84
N MET A 79 1.43 9.07 6.24
CA MET A 79 0.18 9.73 5.83
C MET A 79 -0.73 10.02 7.04
N ASP A 80 -1.57 11.04 6.93
CA ASP A 80 -2.52 11.38 7.99
C ASP A 80 -3.63 10.31 8.08
N PRO A 81 -3.99 9.81 9.29
CA PRO A 81 -5.11 8.89 9.48
C PRO A 81 -6.43 9.33 8.84
N GLN A 82 -6.70 10.64 8.77
CA GLN A 82 -7.88 11.20 8.12
C GLN A 82 -7.83 11.05 6.59
N GLU A 83 -6.65 11.25 5.99
CA GLU A 83 -6.43 11.04 4.55
C GLU A 83 -6.67 9.56 4.19
N ILE A 84 -6.13 8.64 5.00
CA ILE A 84 -6.34 7.19 4.86
C ILE A 84 -7.83 6.83 4.96
N THR A 85 -8.52 7.38 5.96
CA THR A 85 -9.95 7.11 6.18
C THR A 85 -10.79 7.61 5.02
N THR A 86 -10.46 8.79 4.49
CA THR A 86 -11.15 9.38 3.33
C THR A 86 -10.93 8.53 2.08
N SER A 87 -9.67 8.15 1.77
CA SER A 87 -9.36 7.25 0.64
C SER A 87 -10.06 5.89 0.75
N LEU A 88 -10.15 5.32 1.97
CA LEU A 88 -10.88 4.06 2.21
C LEU A 88 -12.39 4.23 2.01
N GLN A 89 -12.97 5.35 2.43
CA GLN A 89 -14.38 5.66 2.19
C GLN A 89 -14.66 5.83 0.69
N GLU A 90 -13.83 6.56 -0.03
CA GLU A 90 -13.94 6.77 -1.47
C GLU A 90 -13.74 5.46 -2.27
N ALA A 91 -12.86 4.57 -1.80
CA ALA A 91 -12.67 3.24 -2.38
C ALA A 91 -13.90 2.31 -2.15
N GLY A 92 -14.77 2.62 -1.18
CA GLY A 92 -15.96 1.83 -0.83
C GLY A 92 -15.79 0.94 0.40
N ALA A 93 -14.61 0.93 1.04
CA ALA A 93 -14.34 0.12 2.23
C ALA A 93 -15.09 0.62 3.48
N GLY A 94 -15.49 1.90 3.52
CA GLY A 94 -16.16 2.50 4.69
C GLY A 94 -17.63 2.09 4.91
N ALA A 95 -18.31 1.53 3.90
CA ALA A 95 -19.75 1.27 3.94
C ALA A 95 -20.13 -0.23 3.91
N GLY A 96 -19.16 -1.14 3.97
CA GLY A 96 -19.42 -2.58 3.80
C GLY A 96 -19.78 -2.97 2.37
N ASP A 97 -19.41 -2.15 1.39
CA ASP A 97 -19.57 -2.46 -0.04
C ASP A 97 -18.54 -3.51 -0.46
N ILE A 98 -19.02 -4.75 -0.69
CA ILE A 98 -18.22 -5.90 -1.14
C ILE A 98 -18.33 -6.14 -2.64
N SER A 99 -18.74 -5.12 -3.40
CA SER A 99 -18.89 -5.21 -4.84
C SER A 99 -17.56 -5.37 -5.57
N ASP A 100 -17.60 -5.93 -6.78
CA ASP A 100 -16.41 -6.07 -7.64
C ASP A 100 -15.78 -4.70 -7.92
N GLY A 101 -16.61 -3.65 -8.05
CA GLY A 101 -16.15 -2.27 -8.21
C GLY A 101 -15.42 -1.74 -6.97
N ALA A 102 -15.92 -2.01 -5.76
CA ALA A 102 -15.27 -1.60 -4.52
C ALA A 102 -13.93 -2.32 -4.31
N ILE A 103 -13.89 -3.64 -4.56
CA ILE A 103 -12.66 -4.41 -4.50
C ILE A 103 -11.63 -3.87 -5.49
N ALA A 104 -12.01 -3.65 -6.75
CA ALA A 104 -11.10 -3.12 -7.78
C ALA A 104 -10.55 -1.73 -7.44
N ARG A 105 -11.39 -0.82 -6.90
CA ARG A 105 -10.93 0.50 -6.43
C ARG A 105 -9.94 0.38 -5.28
N LEU A 106 -10.22 -0.49 -4.31
CA LEU A 106 -9.35 -0.70 -3.17
C LEU A 106 -8.01 -1.36 -3.57
N GLU A 107 -8.02 -2.29 -4.53
CA GLU A 107 -6.81 -2.87 -5.12
C GLU A 107 -5.98 -1.81 -5.83
N SER A 108 -6.61 -0.95 -6.63
CA SER A 108 -5.93 0.17 -7.30
C SER A 108 -5.29 1.13 -6.31
N GLU A 109 -5.97 1.48 -5.22
CA GLU A 109 -5.44 2.37 -4.20
C GLU A 109 -4.30 1.72 -3.40
N ALA A 110 -4.44 0.43 -3.07
CA ALA A 110 -3.37 -0.33 -2.43
C ALA A 110 -2.12 -0.38 -3.31
N GLU A 111 -2.25 -0.58 -4.62
CA GLU A 111 -1.10 -0.59 -5.52
C GLU A 111 -0.47 0.79 -5.67
N ARG A 112 -1.29 1.86 -5.76
CA ARG A 112 -0.80 3.24 -5.78
C ARG A 112 0.09 3.55 -4.56
N LEU A 113 -0.31 3.11 -3.37
CA LEU A 113 0.50 3.29 -2.16
C LEU A 113 1.76 2.42 -2.15
N ARG A 114 1.70 1.19 -2.67
CA ARG A 114 2.91 0.35 -2.81
C ARG A 114 3.91 0.97 -3.78
N GLU A 115 3.45 1.51 -4.91
CA GLU A 115 4.30 2.26 -5.84
C GLU A 115 4.93 3.48 -5.18
N ALA A 116 4.15 4.27 -4.42
CA ALA A 116 4.67 5.41 -3.67
C ALA A 116 5.70 4.97 -2.61
N LYS A 117 5.46 3.85 -1.91
CA LYS A 117 6.38 3.24 -0.95
C LYS A 117 7.69 2.85 -1.62
N ARG A 118 7.63 2.11 -2.73
CA ARG A 118 8.81 1.71 -3.52
C ARG A 118 9.60 2.92 -4.02
N GLY A 119 8.92 3.93 -4.57
CA GLY A 119 9.58 5.13 -5.07
C GLY A 119 10.31 5.91 -3.98
N ARG A 120 9.68 6.08 -2.80
CA ARG A 120 10.30 6.75 -1.65
C ARG A 120 11.44 5.94 -1.05
N MET A 121 11.30 4.62 -0.99
CA MET A 121 12.35 3.70 -0.55
C MET A 121 13.58 3.79 -1.45
N GLN A 122 13.42 3.72 -2.78
CA GLN A 122 14.54 3.83 -3.71
C GLN A 122 15.26 5.18 -3.53
N ARG A 123 14.50 6.28 -3.44
CA ARG A 123 15.07 7.61 -3.21
C ARG A 123 15.86 7.67 -1.89
N LEU A 124 15.32 7.10 -0.82
CA LEU A 124 16.01 7.05 0.47
C LEU A 124 17.32 6.26 0.37
N GLN A 125 17.31 5.11 -0.30
CA GLN A 125 18.50 4.28 -0.51
C GLN A 125 19.57 5.03 -1.31
N ASP A 126 19.19 5.70 -2.41
CA ASP A 126 20.11 6.52 -3.21
C ASP A 126 20.76 7.63 -2.38
N LEU A 127 19.97 8.31 -1.54
CA LEU A 127 20.46 9.35 -0.64
C LEU A 127 21.40 8.80 0.43
N VAL A 128 21.08 7.64 0.99
CA VAL A 128 21.93 6.96 1.98
C VAL A 128 23.25 6.56 1.34
N VAL A 129 23.26 6.02 0.13
CA VAL A 129 24.50 5.70 -0.61
C VAL A 129 25.35 6.96 -0.78
N ALA A 130 24.76 8.06 -1.28
CA ALA A 130 25.48 9.32 -1.45
C ALA A 130 26.03 9.86 -0.12
N MET A 131 25.27 9.75 0.97
CA MET A 131 25.69 10.16 2.31
C MET A 131 26.88 9.32 2.81
N LEU A 132 26.84 8.00 2.64
CA LEU A 132 27.93 7.09 3.01
C LEU A 132 29.21 7.39 2.23
N GLU A 133 29.09 7.65 0.92
CA GLU A 133 30.22 8.06 0.07
C GLU A 133 30.82 9.41 0.54
N LEU A 134 29.97 10.38 0.88
CA LEU A 134 30.42 11.68 1.39
C LEU A 134 31.10 11.55 2.76
N TRP A 135 30.59 10.71 3.67
CA TRP A 135 31.26 10.44 4.94
C TRP A 135 32.63 9.80 4.74
N SER A 136 32.72 8.82 3.84
CA SER A 136 34.01 8.19 3.50
C SER A 136 34.99 9.17 2.85
N LEU A 137 34.51 10.07 2.00
CA LEU A 137 35.35 11.04 1.31
C LEU A 137 35.84 12.16 2.25
N MET A 138 35.04 12.50 3.25
CA MET A 138 35.27 13.64 4.15
C MET A 138 35.89 13.24 5.49
N ASP A 139 36.16 11.94 5.68
CA ASP A 139 36.57 11.35 6.95
C ASP A 139 35.64 11.80 8.09
N THR A 140 34.32 11.75 7.86
CA THR A 140 33.33 12.23 8.83
C THR A 140 33.38 11.35 10.10
N PRO A 141 33.51 11.94 11.29
CA PRO A 141 33.69 11.16 12.52
C PRO A 141 32.41 10.39 12.90
N PRO A 142 32.52 9.21 13.55
CA PRO A 142 31.37 8.36 13.90
C PRO A 142 30.31 9.05 14.75
N GLU A 143 30.70 10.01 15.58
CA GLU A 143 29.81 10.80 16.42
C GLU A 143 28.82 11.61 15.56
N GLU A 144 29.28 12.17 14.44
CA GLU A 144 28.43 12.88 13.46
C GLU A 144 27.55 11.90 12.66
N GLN A 145 28.04 10.69 12.39
CA GLN A 145 27.30 9.66 11.66
C GLN A 145 26.18 9.02 12.50
N SER A 146 26.32 8.99 13.83
CA SER A 146 25.44 8.28 14.76
C SER A 146 23.96 8.60 14.57
N ARG A 147 23.62 9.85 14.25
CA ARG A 147 22.25 10.31 14.02
C ARG A 147 21.55 9.59 12.87
N PHE A 148 22.31 9.14 11.87
CA PHE A 148 21.76 8.56 10.64
C PHE A 148 22.00 7.06 10.52
N GLN A 149 22.58 6.40 11.54
CA GLN A 149 22.84 4.95 11.50
C GLN A 149 21.58 4.12 11.32
N GLY A 150 20.47 4.51 11.97
CA GLY A 150 19.18 3.83 11.83
C GLY A 150 18.54 3.95 10.45
N VAL A 151 18.94 4.95 9.66
CA VAL A 151 18.52 5.06 8.25
C VAL A 151 19.54 4.39 7.33
N ALA A 152 20.82 4.41 7.70
CA ALA A 152 21.89 3.77 6.95
C ALA A 152 21.73 2.25 6.85
N CYS A 153 21.16 1.59 7.86
CA CYS A 153 20.87 0.16 7.79
C CYS A 153 19.80 -0.20 6.74
N ASN A 154 18.98 0.76 6.30
CA ASN A 154 17.92 0.53 5.31
C ASN A 154 18.44 0.52 3.86
N VAL A 155 19.73 0.77 3.64
CA VAL A 155 20.35 0.81 2.31
C VAL A 155 20.13 -0.48 1.50
N ALA A 156 20.08 -1.62 2.18
CA ALA A 156 19.87 -2.94 1.57
C ALA A 156 18.55 -3.60 2.00
N ALA A 157 17.69 -2.87 2.74
CA ALA A 157 16.39 -3.38 3.13
C ALA A 157 15.53 -3.64 1.88
N SER A 158 14.66 -4.63 1.97
CA SER A 158 13.58 -4.92 1.03
C SER A 158 12.31 -4.15 1.40
N GLU A 159 11.33 -4.11 0.48
CA GLU A 159 10.07 -3.39 0.69
C GLU A 159 9.34 -3.86 1.96
N ASP A 160 9.37 -5.17 2.22
CA ASP A 160 8.68 -5.79 3.36
C ASP A 160 9.39 -5.57 4.70
N GLU A 161 10.69 -5.25 4.68
CA GLU A 161 11.47 -4.98 5.89
C GLU A 161 11.23 -3.57 6.44
N ILE A 162 10.87 -2.61 5.57
CA ILE A 162 10.54 -1.24 5.99
C ILE A 162 9.08 -1.21 6.48
N THR A 163 8.92 -1.35 7.79
CA THR A 163 7.62 -1.43 8.48
C THR A 163 7.40 -0.31 9.52
N GLU A 164 8.45 0.45 9.82
CA GLU A 164 8.42 1.48 10.86
C GLU A 164 7.54 2.67 10.42
N PRO A 165 6.62 3.14 11.29
CA PRO A 165 5.78 4.29 10.98
C PRO A 165 6.61 5.53 10.65
N GLY A 166 6.30 6.18 9.53
CA GLY A 166 6.96 7.40 9.09
C GLY A 166 8.40 7.23 8.57
N ALA A 167 8.93 6.01 8.47
CA ALA A 167 10.28 5.76 7.95
C ALA A 167 10.48 6.26 6.52
N LEU A 168 9.41 6.27 5.72
CA LEU A 168 9.40 6.83 4.36
C LEU A 168 8.52 8.09 4.27
N SER A 169 8.37 8.82 5.38
CA SER A 169 7.70 10.12 5.38
C SER A 169 8.50 11.16 4.61
N ALA A 170 7.83 12.20 4.13
CA ALA A 170 8.50 13.33 3.50
C ALA A 170 9.51 14.01 4.45
N THR A 171 9.19 14.07 5.74
CA THR A 171 10.09 14.59 6.77
C THR A 171 11.34 13.73 6.91
N ALA A 172 11.20 12.41 7.03
CA ALA A 172 12.34 11.50 7.17
C ALA A 172 13.29 11.58 5.97
N ILE A 173 12.75 11.57 4.75
CA ILE A 173 13.56 11.74 3.53
C ILE A 173 14.22 13.11 3.50
N GLY A 174 13.48 14.18 3.83
CA GLY A 174 14.00 15.54 3.86
C GLY A 174 15.14 15.75 4.85
N GLU A 175 15.16 15.03 5.97
CA GLU A 175 16.28 15.06 6.92
C GLU A 175 17.58 14.49 6.32
N VAL A 176 17.48 13.39 5.58
CA VAL A 176 18.64 12.78 4.90
C VAL A 176 19.13 13.68 3.76
N GLU A 177 18.21 14.26 2.99
CA GLU A 177 18.54 15.21 1.92
C GLU A 177 19.27 16.43 2.45
N ALA A 178 18.79 16.99 3.56
CA ALA A 178 19.44 18.13 4.21
C ALA A 178 20.86 17.79 4.66
N GLU A 179 21.09 16.58 5.17
CA GLU A 179 22.42 16.13 5.57
C GLU A 179 23.35 15.94 4.37
N VAL A 180 22.90 15.31 3.29
CA VAL A 180 23.66 15.19 2.04
C VAL A 180 24.06 16.59 1.54
N ALA A 181 23.11 17.53 1.47
CA ALA A 181 23.38 18.89 1.03
C ALA A 181 24.39 19.61 1.95
N ARG A 182 24.29 19.40 3.28
CA ARG A 182 25.25 19.95 4.25
C ARG A 182 26.67 19.43 4.00
N LEU A 183 26.81 18.12 3.79
CA LEU A 183 28.10 17.46 3.51
C LEU A 183 28.70 17.92 2.17
N GLU A 184 27.89 18.03 1.12
CA GLU A 184 28.33 18.56 -0.17
C GLU A 184 28.83 20.01 -0.06
N GLY A 185 28.10 20.85 0.70
CA GLY A 185 28.54 22.22 0.98
C GLY A 185 29.86 22.26 1.75
N LEU A 186 30.07 21.36 2.71
CA LEU A 186 31.31 21.25 3.46
C LEU A 186 32.47 20.79 2.57
N LYS A 187 32.26 19.80 1.70
CA LYS A 187 33.21 19.34 0.68
C LYS A 187 33.66 20.49 -0.21
N GLY A 188 32.70 21.28 -0.71
CA GLY A 188 32.99 22.45 -1.54
C GLY A 188 33.84 23.51 -0.85
N ARG A 189 33.58 23.78 0.45
CA ARG A 189 34.40 24.72 1.25
C ARG A 189 35.82 24.20 1.45
N ARG A 190 36.00 22.94 1.88
CA ARG A 190 37.32 22.34 2.07
C ARG A 190 38.15 22.36 0.77
N MET A 191 37.53 22.05 -0.37
CA MET A 191 38.19 22.10 -1.67
C MET A 191 38.69 23.51 -2.01
N LYS A 192 37.86 24.54 -1.78
CA LYS A 192 38.26 25.94 -2.01
C LYS A 192 39.45 26.34 -1.14
N ASP A 193 39.46 25.94 0.13
CA ASP A 193 40.54 26.25 1.07
C ASP A 193 41.85 25.55 0.67
N LEU A 194 41.79 24.28 0.27
CA LEU A 194 42.93 23.53 -0.25
C LEU A 194 43.54 24.19 -1.49
N LEU A 195 42.70 24.57 -2.45
CA LEU A 195 43.14 25.27 -3.66
C LEU A 195 43.78 26.63 -3.33
N ALA A 196 43.21 27.38 -2.38
CA ALA A 196 43.76 28.66 -1.95
C ALA A 196 45.15 28.51 -1.31
N ARG A 197 45.33 27.50 -0.45
CA ARG A 197 46.62 27.17 0.18
C ARG A 197 47.67 26.78 -0.87
N LYS A 198 47.32 25.88 -1.79
CA LYS A 198 48.23 25.46 -2.87
C LYS A 198 48.66 26.61 -3.78
N ARG A 199 47.75 27.54 -4.10
CA ARG A 199 48.10 28.77 -4.85
C ARG A 199 48.95 29.75 -4.03
N GLY A 200 48.89 29.72 -2.70
CA GLY A 200 49.79 30.46 -1.82
C GLY A 200 51.20 29.90 -1.90
N GLU A 201 51.34 28.59 -1.65
CA GLU A 201 52.62 27.86 -1.71
C GLU A 201 53.35 28.06 -3.05
N LEU A 202 52.62 27.99 -4.17
CA LEU A 202 53.20 28.22 -5.51
C LEU A 202 53.64 29.67 -5.79
N ARG A 203 53.14 30.65 -5.03
CA ARG A 203 53.57 32.07 -5.15
C ARG A 203 54.79 32.38 -4.30
N GLU A 204 55.16 31.49 -3.38
CA GLU A 204 56.33 31.61 -2.50
C GLU A 204 57.57 30.88 -3.05
N ILE A 205 57.44 30.20 -4.21
CA ILE A 205 58.50 29.55 -4.99
C ILE A 205 58.90 30.45 -6.14
#